data_AF-X6P397-F1
#
_entry.id   AF-X6P397-F1
#
_cell.length_a   1.000
_cell.length_b   1.000
_cell.length_c   1.000
_cell.angle_alpha   90.00
_cell.angle_beta   90.00
_cell.angle_gamma   90.00
#
_symmetry.space_group_name_H-M   'P 1'
#
loop_
_entity.id
_entity.type
_entity.pdbx_description
1 polymer ?
#
loop_
_entity_poly.entity_id
_entity_poly.type
_entity_poly.pdbx_seq_one_letter_code
_entity_poly.pdbx_strand_id
1 'polypeptide(L)'
;MLYNKSLAEYSIKEIEPHFENIKKVLESALQDKKVEVQTAAVKCFGSVVTSIGEESKLKMFGGVMAEVVKALNTKDERVVQSNLECILRVTVNKSQLIQSVEVPLMKILIAICRSTSAEFDTHRLALEALTSMSKSGGDIRKNDDYVRQCVQLLFMFCSRYNEELSFDNVDHDLEQEYILYGRDCARDFCDLVGGHMFSKHALPIVRQWLSCNNKLWKEVYGAVVLLTGSLSHLHLTPGFQLKGNEKKKQRKNGKSSSTLYDEKSKHLWTILNIICELIIKYERPEVQHISKAWSDTLLRTFCDKLEHWVAAQAKIAKTPNVASAHPRVIVQLLSTIAHYGNNGVKDEMVKYSDRMLKCCYEILANQKTLLPSSSSSSSSSSTITTTNSSSSSSFPLSILEQTVLVVGTIGYCLDSDFDSYYARFMKIIMEILMNSNHESTQAVRGRAMECIGLMGQAVGPDRFKKDAHQLMKLLLPMRRSLQEAKDNTAYNSLNQLFARICQAIEEEFVQYFPQVIPHLLKSASIDAGHIASR
;
A
#
# COMPACT_ATOMS: atom_id res chain seq x y z
N MET A 1 -1.96 -1.39 -23.97
CA MET A 1 -1.68 -2.65 -24.69
C MET A 1 -2.86 -3.07 -25.58
N LEU A 2 -3.35 -2.17 -26.43
CA LEU A 2 -4.36 -2.45 -27.45
C LEU A 2 -3.83 -1.84 -28.74
N TYR A 3 -3.93 -2.56 -29.85
CA TYR A 3 -3.46 -2.23 -31.20
C TYR A 3 -2.00 -2.56 -31.55
N ASN A 4 -1.71 -3.85 -31.72
CA ASN A 4 -0.93 -4.33 -32.87
C ASN A 4 -1.15 -5.85 -32.99
N LYS A 5 -2.34 -6.21 -33.48
CA LYS A 5 -2.65 -7.60 -33.78
C LYS A 5 -1.87 -8.02 -35.02
N SER A 6 -1.05 -9.05 -34.91
CA SER A 6 -0.26 -9.53 -36.04
C SER A 6 -1.12 -10.37 -36.99
N LEU A 7 -0.67 -10.55 -38.23
CA LEU A 7 -1.32 -11.44 -39.20
C LEU A 7 -1.51 -12.87 -38.65
N ALA A 8 -0.61 -13.33 -37.77
CA ALA A 8 -0.67 -14.65 -37.16
C ALA A 8 -1.90 -14.85 -36.27
N GLU A 9 -2.43 -13.78 -35.67
CA GLU A 9 -3.62 -13.86 -34.82
C GLU A 9 -4.91 -14.09 -35.62
N TYR A 10 -4.93 -13.70 -36.90
CA TYR A 10 -6.12 -13.72 -37.74
C TYR A 10 -6.13 -14.85 -38.77
N SER A 11 -4.95 -15.27 -39.23
CA SER A 11 -4.80 -16.21 -40.35
C SER A 11 -3.87 -17.38 -40.02
N ILE A 12 -3.91 -17.87 -38.78
CA ILE A 12 -3.02 -18.96 -38.36
C ILE A 12 -3.22 -20.24 -39.19
N LYS A 13 -4.44 -20.48 -39.68
CA LYS A 13 -4.78 -21.66 -40.50
C LYS A 13 -4.11 -21.61 -41.87
N GLU A 14 -3.98 -20.43 -42.44
CA GLU A 14 -3.32 -20.18 -43.72
C GLU A 14 -1.79 -20.22 -43.58
N ILE A 15 -1.26 -19.91 -42.39
CA ILE A 15 0.18 -19.92 -42.10
C ILE A 15 0.67 -21.34 -41.73
N GLU A 16 -0.20 -22.18 -41.18
CA GLU A 16 0.11 -23.53 -40.70
C GLU A 16 0.91 -24.41 -41.68
N PRO A 17 0.58 -24.48 -42.99
CA PRO A 17 1.34 -25.29 -43.96
C PRO A 17 2.81 -24.86 -44.10
N HIS A 18 3.14 -23.64 -43.68
CA HIS A 18 4.47 -23.04 -43.79
C HIS A 18 5.27 -23.06 -42.48
N PHE A 19 4.77 -23.68 -41.41
CA PHE A 19 5.44 -23.67 -40.10
C PHE A 19 6.88 -24.17 -40.13
N GLU A 20 7.21 -25.19 -40.92
CA GLU A 20 8.61 -25.65 -41.02
C GLU A 20 9.55 -24.63 -41.68
N ASN A 21 9.06 -23.89 -42.68
CA ASN A 21 9.86 -22.83 -43.29
C ASN A 21 10.01 -21.65 -42.32
N ILE A 22 8.94 -21.28 -41.62
CA ILE A 22 8.95 -20.21 -40.62
C ILE A 22 9.93 -20.55 -39.49
N LYS A 23 9.88 -21.79 -38.98
CA LYS A 23 10.82 -22.27 -37.97
C LYS A 23 12.28 -22.08 -38.41
N LYS A 24 12.65 -22.54 -39.60
CA LYS A 24 14.02 -22.40 -40.14
C LYS A 24 14.45 -20.94 -40.26
N VAL A 25 13.56 -20.08 -40.75
CA VAL A 25 13.82 -18.64 -40.87
C VAL A 25 14.04 -18.01 -39.49
N LEU A 26 13.20 -18.38 -38.49
CA LEU A 26 13.34 -17.89 -37.12
C LEU A 26 14.65 -18.34 -36.48
N GLU A 27 15.03 -19.62 -36.62
CA GLU A 27 16.30 -20.14 -36.10
C GLU A 27 17.50 -19.39 -36.67
N SER A 28 17.49 -19.11 -37.99
CA SER A 28 18.56 -18.33 -38.62
C SER A 28 18.54 -16.86 -38.19
N ALA A 29 17.37 -16.24 -38.08
CA ALA A 29 17.23 -14.82 -37.76
C ALA A 29 17.59 -14.50 -36.30
N LEU A 30 17.36 -15.44 -35.38
CA LEU A 30 17.78 -15.32 -33.98
C LEU A 30 19.30 -15.31 -33.80
N GLN A 31 20.04 -15.83 -34.77
CA GLN A 31 21.51 -15.87 -34.77
C GLN A 31 22.14 -14.76 -35.64
N ASP A 32 21.33 -13.86 -36.20
CA ASP A 32 21.82 -12.76 -37.04
C ASP A 32 22.72 -11.81 -36.24
N LYS A 33 23.63 -11.08 -36.90
CA LYS A 33 24.49 -10.09 -36.24
C LYS A 33 23.73 -8.81 -35.85
N LYS A 34 22.61 -8.51 -36.51
CA LYS A 34 21.82 -7.30 -36.28
C LYS A 34 20.76 -7.53 -35.21
N VAL A 35 20.78 -6.69 -34.18
CA VAL A 35 19.84 -6.71 -33.05
C VAL A 35 18.39 -6.53 -33.52
N GLU A 36 18.16 -5.73 -34.57
CA GLU A 36 16.84 -5.47 -35.12
C GLU A 36 16.24 -6.75 -35.74
N VAL A 37 17.07 -7.57 -36.39
CA VAL A 37 16.65 -8.84 -37.01
C VAL A 37 16.31 -9.85 -35.92
N GLN A 38 17.17 -9.98 -34.90
CA GLN A 38 16.90 -10.84 -33.75
C GLN A 38 15.61 -10.43 -33.04
N THR A 39 15.42 -9.14 -32.76
CA THR A 39 14.24 -8.58 -32.09
C THR A 39 12.96 -8.84 -32.90
N ALA A 40 13.01 -8.65 -34.22
CA ALA A 40 11.88 -8.94 -35.10
C ALA A 40 11.56 -10.44 -35.13
N ALA A 41 12.58 -11.31 -35.14
CA ALA A 41 12.41 -12.76 -35.09
C ALA A 41 11.73 -13.20 -33.79
N VAL A 42 12.18 -12.70 -32.64
CA VAL A 42 11.58 -12.99 -31.32
C VAL A 42 10.12 -12.53 -31.25
N LYS A 43 9.81 -11.32 -31.75
CA LYS A 43 8.43 -10.82 -31.78
C LYS A 43 7.52 -11.65 -32.69
N CYS A 44 8.03 -12.04 -33.87
CA CYS A 44 7.35 -12.92 -34.80
C CYS A 44 7.07 -14.28 -34.16
N PHE A 45 8.10 -14.91 -33.59
CA PHE A 45 8.00 -16.17 -32.87
C PHE A 45 6.92 -16.12 -31.77
N GLY A 46 7.00 -15.12 -30.89
CA GLY A 46 6.03 -14.95 -29.81
C GLY A 46 4.60 -14.87 -30.33
N SER A 47 4.35 -14.10 -31.39
CA SER A 47 3.01 -13.93 -31.95
C SER A 47 2.48 -15.18 -32.66
N VAL A 48 3.33 -15.90 -33.41
CA VAL A 48 2.96 -17.18 -34.04
C VAL A 48 2.59 -18.21 -32.98
N VAL A 49 3.47 -18.41 -32.00
CA VAL A 49 3.29 -19.43 -30.95
C VAL A 49 2.07 -19.16 -30.08
N THR A 50 1.80 -17.91 -29.72
CA THR A 50 0.60 -17.58 -28.93
C THR A 50 -0.70 -17.82 -29.71
N SER A 51 -0.65 -17.73 -31.04
CA SER A 51 -1.82 -17.89 -31.92
C SER A 51 -2.12 -19.37 -32.25
N ILE A 52 -1.18 -20.28 -32.03
CA ILE A 52 -1.38 -21.72 -32.25
C ILE A 52 -2.34 -22.29 -31.19
N GLY A 53 -3.53 -22.74 -31.62
CA GLY A 53 -4.51 -23.38 -30.74
C GLY A 53 -4.17 -24.83 -30.39
N GLU A 54 -3.56 -25.57 -31.31
CA GLU A 54 -3.29 -27.00 -31.15
C GLU A 54 -1.93 -27.26 -30.47
N GLU A 55 -1.96 -27.86 -29.29
CA GLU A 55 -0.77 -28.08 -28.47
C GLU A 55 0.28 -29.00 -29.12
N SER A 56 -0.14 -29.99 -29.90
CA SER A 56 0.74 -30.93 -30.61
C SER A 56 1.75 -30.20 -31.52
N LYS A 57 1.30 -29.11 -32.15
CA LYS A 57 2.07 -28.29 -33.10
C LYS A 57 3.07 -27.39 -32.40
N LEU A 58 2.85 -27.04 -31.13
CA LEU A 58 3.78 -26.20 -30.38
C LEU A 58 5.16 -26.86 -30.27
N LYS A 59 5.22 -28.20 -30.15
CA LYS A 59 6.48 -28.94 -30.00
C LYS A 59 7.48 -28.68 -31.14
N MET A 60 7.01 -28.40 -32.35
CA MET A 60 7.89 -28.15 -33.50
C MET A 60 8.75 -26.88 -33.32
N PHE A 61 8.26 -25.95 -32.52
CA PHE A 61 8.91 -24.67 -32.21
C PHE A 61 9.84 -24.74 -30.99
N GLY A 62 10.02 -25.92 -30.37
CA GLY A 62 10.91 -26.09 -29.22
C GLY A 62 12.38 -25.72 -29.49
N GLY A 63 12.87 -25.97 -30.71
CA GLY A 63 14.22 -25.56 -31.14
C GLY A 63 14.40 -24.04 -31.17
N VAL A 64 13.40 -23.32 -31.69
CA VAL A 64 13.36 -21.85 -31.70
C VAL A 64 13.34 -21.32 -30.26
N MET A 65 12.54 -21.94 -29.38
CA MET A 65 12.49 -21.57 -27.97
C MET A 65 13.86 -21.74 -27.28
N ALA A 66 14.60 -22.80 -27.58
CA ALA A 66 15.95 -23.00 -27.04
C ALA A 66 16.93 -21.90 -27.48
N GLU A 67 16.85 -21.44 -28.74
CA GLU A 67 17.67 -20.31 -29.20
C GLU A 67 17.25 -18.97 -28.57
N VAL A 68 15.95 -18.74 -28.35
CA VAL A 68 15.44 -17.58 -27.57
C VAL A 68 16.02 -17.59 -26.15
N VAL A 69 16.02 -18.74 -25.47
CA VAL A 69 16.60 -18.88 -24.12
C VAL A 69 18.11 -18.65 -24.13
N LYS A 70 18.81 -19.14 -25.15
CA LYS A 70 20.26 -18.95 -25.32
C LYS A 70 20.63 -17.49 -25.57
N ALA A 71 19.80 -16.74 -26.30
CA ALA A 71 19.99 -15.32 -26.59
C ALA A 71 19.93 -14.42 -25.34
N LEU A 72 19.42 -14.92 -24.21
CA LEU A 72 19.49 -14.23 -22.91
C LEU A 72 20.90 -14.10 -22.34
N ASN A 73 21.87 -14.90 -22.80
CA ASN A 73 23.26 -14.81 -22.34
C ASN A 73 24.07 -13.71 -23.06
N THR A 74 23.42 -12.91 -23.91
CA THR A 74 24.06 -11.77 -24.57
C THR A 74 24.26 -10.61 -23.60
N LYS A 75 25.14 -9.66 -23.96
CA LYS A 75 25.35 -8.43 -23.18
C LYS A 75 24.47 -7.27 -23.65
N ASP A 76 23.69 -7.45 -24.72
CA ASP A 76 22.82 -6.39 -25.26
C ASP A 76 21.48 -6.42 -24.52
N GLU A 77 21.24 -5.41 -23.69
CA GLU A 77 20.01 -5.31 -22.89
C GLU A 77 18.75 -5.32 -23.73
N ARG A 78 18.75 -4.73 -24.92
CA ARG A 78 17.55 -4.68 -25.78
C ARG A 78 17.18 -6.07 -26.28
N VAL A 79 18.19 -6.87 -26.62
CA VAL A 79 18.01 -8.28 -26.99
C VAL A 79 17.47 -9.05 -25.78
N VAL A 80 18.09 -8.92 -24.61
CA VAL A 80 17.67 -9.61 -23.38
C VAL A 80 16.21 -9.27 -23.04
N GLN A 81 15.85 -7.99 -22.99
CA GLN A 81 14.49 -7.54 -22.67
C GLN A 81 13.47 -8.05 -23.70
N SER A 82 13.74 -7.94 -25.00
CA SER A 82 12.82 -8.46 -26.03
C SER A 82 12.62 -9.97 -25.92
N ASN A 83 13.67 -10.73 -25.59
CA ASN A 83 13.58 -12.17 -25.37
C ASN A 83 12.77 -12.49 -24.10
N LEU A 84 12.99 -11.77 -23.00
CA LEU A 84 12.23 -11.94 -21.76
C LEU A 84 10.74 -11.64 -21.94
N GLU A 85 10.37 -10.58 -22.66
CA GLU A 85 8.97 -10.28 -22.99
C GLU A 85 8.31 -11.43 -23.77
N CYS A 86 9.03 -12.02 -24.72
CA CYS A 86 8.54 -13.16 -25.47
C CYS A 86 8.38 -14.39 -24.57
N ILE A 87 9.38 -14.68 -23.73
CA ILE A 87 9.32 -15.78 -22.76
C ILE A 87 8.12 -15.62 -21.83
N LEU A 88 7.85 -14.41 -21.34
CA LEU A 88 6.67 -14.12 -20.52
C LEU A 88 5.37 -14.46 -21.24
N ARG A 89 5.19 -13.98 -22.47
CA ARG A 89 4.00 -14.27 -23.29
C ARG A 89 3.80 -15.76 -23.52
N VAL A 90 4.88 -16.51 -23.75
CA VAL A 90 4.84 -17.98 -23.94
C VAL A 90 4.55 -18.69 -22.62
N THR A 91 5.20 -18.29 -21.53
CA THR A 91 5.05 -18.94 -20.20
C THR A 91 3.62 -18.85 -19.68
N VAL A 92 2.95 -17.72 -19.90
CA VAL A 92 1.56 -17.52 -19.45
C VAL A 92 0.56 -18.32 -20.27
N ASN A 93 0.80 -18.54 -21.57
CA ASN A 93 -0.22 -19.08 -22.48
C ASN A 93 0.07 -20.49 -23.03
N LYS A 94 1.32 -20.95 -23.00
CA LYS A 94 1.82 -22.13 -23.75
C LYS A 94 2.89 -22.90 -22.96
N SER A 95 2.52 -23.44 -21.79
CA SER A 95 3.42 -24.10 -20.84
C SER A 95 4.28 -25.24 -21.42
N GLN A 96 3.77 -25.98 -22.41
CA GLN A 96 4.49 -27.11 -23.02
C GLN A 96 5.81 -26.72 -23.69
N LEU A 97 5.90 -25.51 -24.25
CA LEU A 97 7.15 -25.01 -24.85
C LEU A 97 8.21 -24.67 -23.81
N ILE A 98 7.78 -24.30 -22.60
CA ILE A 98 8.69 -24.02 -21.49
C ILE A 98 9.24 -25.31 -20.91
N GLN A 99 8.44 -26.39 -20.85
CA GLN A 99 8.85 -27.67 -20.26
C GLN A 99 10.15 -28.22 -20.86
N SER A 100 10.37 -28.07 -22.17
CA SER A 100 11.59 -28.55 -22.83
C SER A 100 12.85 -27.73 -22.49
N VAL A 101 12.69 -26.51 -21.99
CA VAL A 101 13.78 -25.58 -21.68
C VAL A 101 13.75 -25.10 -20.22
N GLU A 102 12.95 -25.74 -19.37
CA GLU A 102 12.61 -25.26 -18.02
C GLU A 102 13.86 -25.05 -17.15
N VAL A 103 14.73 -26.08 -17.09
CA VAL A 103 15.93 -26.06 -16.25
C VAL A 103 16.97 -25.03 -16.75
N PRO A 104 17.34 -24.99 -18.04
CA PRO A 104 18.21 -23.94 -18.58
C PRO A 104 17.64 -22.53 -18.37
N LEU A 105 16.34 -22.34 -18.63
CA LEU A 105 15.67 -21.05 -18.48
C LEU A 105 15.73 -20.58 -17.03
N MET A 106 15.33 -21.43 -16.08
CA MET A 106 15.38 -21.11 -14.65
C MET A 106 16.78 -20.66 -14.21
N LYS A 107 17.84 -21.38 -14.62
CA LYS A 107 19.22 -21.02 -14.28
C LYS A 107 19.60 -19.63 -14.81
N ILE A 108 19.25 -19.32 -16.06
CA ILE A 108 19.56 -18.03 -16.68
C ILE A 108 18.75 -16.90 -16.03
N LEU A 109 17.45 -17.08 -15.81
CA LEU A 109 16.60 -16.08 -15.15
C LEU A 109 17.11 -15.73 -13.74
N ILE A 110 17.53 -16.74 -12.97
CA ILE A 110 18.12 -16.54 -11.64
C ILE A 110 19.45 -15.79 -11.74
N ALA A 111 20.29 -16.12 -12.72
CA ALA A 111 21.55 -15.42 -12.95
C ALA A 111 21.32 -13.95 -13.33
N ILE A 112 20.36 -13.66 -14.20
CA ILE A 112 19.97 -12.29 -14.57
C ILE A 112 19.49 -11.54 -13.33
N CYS A 113 18.55 -12.10 -12.56
CA CYS A 113 18.04 -11.46 -11.33
C CYS A 113 19.16 -11.10 -10.33
N ARG A 114 20.19 -11.94 -10.21
CA ARG A 114 21.32 -11.75 -9.29
C ARG A 114 22.41 -10.84 -9.84
N SER A 115 22.33 -10.46 -11.12
CA SER A 115 23.34 -9.59 -11.71
C SER A 115 23.33 -8.21 -11.06
N THR A 116 24.48 -7.54 -11.07
CA THR A 116 24.62 -6.15 -10.63
C THR A 116 24.73 -5.17 -11.80
N SER A 117 24.86 -5.70 -13.03
CA SER A 117 25.07 -4.90 -14.24
C SER A 117 23.79 -4.58 -15.00
N ALA A 118 22.72 -5.36 -14.81
CA ALA A 118 21.49 -5.18 -15.57
C ALA A 118 20.60 -4.07 -14.98
N GLU A 119 19.88 -3.38 -15.85
CA GLU A 119 18.89 -2.36 -15.47
C GLU A 119 17.67 -2.98 -14.75
N PHE A 120 16.89 -2.11 -14.09
CA PHE A 120 15.69 -2.52 -13.36
C PHE A 120 14.70 -3.30 -14.24
N ASP A 121 14.42 -2.83 -15.46
CA ASP A 121 13.46 -3.50 -16.36
C ASP A 121 13.90 -4.92 -16.72
N THR A 122 15.20 -5.14 -16.96
CA THR A 122 15.76 -6.46 -17.23
C THR A 122 15.59 -7.40 -16.03
N HIS A 123 15.88 -6.91 -14.82
CA HIS A 123 15.63 -7.64 -13.57
C HIS A 123 14.14 -7.94 -13.36
N ARG A 124 13.28 -6.95 -13.58
CA ARG A 124 11.82 -7.02 -13.43
C ARG A 124 11.24 -8.11 -14.32
N LEU A 125 11.56 -8.08 -15.62
CA LEU A 125 11.11 -9.06 -16.60
C LEU A 125 11.62 -10.47 -16.27
N ALA A 126 12.87 -10.60 -15.82
CA ALA A 126 13.43 -11.90 -15.46
C ALA A 126 12.74 -12.52 -14.23
N LEU A 127 12.48 -11.72 -13.20
CA LEU A 127 11.75 -12.16 -12.01
C LEU A 127 10.29 -12.51 -12.34
N GLU A 128 9.64 -11.71 -13.19
CA GLU A 128 8.28 -11.97 -13.66
C GLU A 128 8.20 -13.28 -14.45
N ALA A 129 9.16 -13.51 -15.35
CA ALA A 129 9.23 -14.72 -16.14
C ALA A 129 9.39 -15.94 -15.22
N LEU A 130 10.33 -15.85 -14.26
CA LEU A 130 10.64 -16.92 -13.34
C LEU A 130 9.43 -17.28 -12.46
N THR A 131 8.76 -16.29 -11.88
CA THR A 131 7.58 -16.51 -11.03
C THR A 131 6.36 -16.94 -11.84
N SER A 132 6.20 -16.44 -13.07
CA SER A 132 5.13 -16.87 -13.99
C SER A 132 5.25 -18.32 -14.42
N MET A 133 6.43 -18.94 -14.33
CA MET A 133 6.55 -20.39 -14.54
C MET A 133 5.66 -21.20 -13.59
N SER A 134 5.28 -20.66 -12.42
CA SER A 134 4.30 -21.30 -11.53
C SER A 134 2.90 -21.48 -12.14
N LYS A 135 2.58 -20.74 -13.21
CA LYS A 135 1.33 -20.88 -13.97
C LYS A 135 1.36 -22.10 -14.91
N SER A 136 2.53 -22.66 -15.21
CA SER A 136 2.73 -23.67 -16.24
C SER A 136 2.27 -25.09 -15.85
N GLY A 137 2.11 -25.38 -14.55
CA GLY A 137 1.68 -26.69 -14.05
C GLY A 137 1.74 -26.83 -12.53
N GLY A 138 1.12 -27.88 -11.98
CA GLY A 138 1.08 -28.13 -10.53
C GLY A 138 2.40 -28.60 -9.92
N ASP A 139 3.27 -29.24 -10.70
CA ASP A 139 4.49 -29.89 -10.20
C ASP A 139 5.57 -28.86 -9.83
N ILE A 140 5.77 -27.84 -10.67
CA ILE A 140 6.74 -26.76 -10.41
C ILE A 140 6.39 -25.97 -9.14
N ARG A 141 5.10 -25.77 -8.85
CA ARG A 141 4.63 -25.09 -7.63
C ARG A 141 4.94 -25.86 -6.35
N LYS A 142 5.13 -27.18 -6.46
CA LYS A 142 5.49 -28.07 -5.34
C LYS A 142 6.98 -28.32 -5.25
N ASN A 143 7.78 -27.84 -6.21
CA ASN A 143 9.22 -28.03 -6.22
C ASN A 143 9.89 -27.12 -5.18
N ASP A 144 10.38 -27.73 -4.10
CA ASP A 144 11.07 -27.08 -2.99
C ASP A 144 12.29 -26.23 -3.38
N ASP A 145 13.02 -26.62 -4.43
CA ASP A 145 14.19 -25.86 -4.87
C ASP A 145 13.76 -24.60 -5.64
N TYR A 146 12.85 -24.75 -6.59
CA TYR A 146 12.29 -23.64 -7.36
C TYR A 146 11.63 -22.59 -6.45
N VAL A 147 10.73 -23.02 -5.55
CA VAL A 147 10.02 -22.08 -4.65
C VAL A 147 11.02 -21.36 -3.74
N ARG A 148 12.01 -22.08 -3.19
CA ARG A 148 13.06 -21.49 -2.36
C ARG A 148 13.88 -20.44 -3.11
N GLN A 149 14.31 -20.75 -4.34
CA GLN A 149 15.08 -19.81 -5.15
C GLN A 149 14.27 -18.57 -5.51
N CYS A 150 12.99 -18.72 -5.86
CA CYS A 150 12.08 -17.59 -6.10
C CYS A 150 11.92 -16.72 -4.85
N VAL A 151 11.66 -17.32 -3.69
CA VAL A 151 11.53 -16.58 -2.41
C VAL A 151 12.81 -15.82 -2.06
N GLN A 152 13.99 -16.40 -2.30
CA GLN A 152 15.27 -15.70 -2.08
C GLN A 152 15.43 -14.49 -3.00
N LEU A 153 15.02 -14.59 -4.26
CA LEU A 153 15.08 -13.47 -5.21
C LEU A 153 14.05 -12.38 -4.88
N LEU A 154 12.83 -12.77 -4.51
CA LEU A 154 11.80 -11.84 -4.00
C LEU A 154 12.33 -11.06 -2.80
N PHE A 155 12.94 -11.74 -1.84
CA PHE A 155 13.58 -11.10 -0.70
C PHE A 155 14.71 -10.15 -1.10
N MET A 156 15.57 -10.55 -2.04
CA MET A 156 16.64 -9.71 -2.57
C MET A 156 16.07 -8.42 -3.18
N PHE A 157 14.99 -8.49 -3.98
CA PHE A 157 14.31 -7.30 -4.52
C PHE A 157 13.78 -6.41 -3.40
N CYS A 158 13.05 -7.00 -2.44
CA CYS A 158 12.54 -6.29 -1.27
C CYS A 158 13.63 -5.66 -0.39
N SER A 159 14.90 -6.07 -0.52
CA SER A 159 16.02 -5.54 0.27
C SER A 159 16.87 -4.52 -0.51
N ARG A 160 16.60 -4.28 -1.80
CA ARG A 160 17.30 -3.28 -2.63
C ARG A 160 16.74 -1.88 -2.41
N TYR A 161 16.80 -1.39 -1.18
CA TYR A 161 16.38 -0.03 -0.83
C TYR A 161 17.37 0.98 -1.40
N ASN A 162 16.88 1.91 -2.22
CA ASN A 162 17.67 3.01 -2.77
C ASN A 162 17.81 4.13 -1.74
N GLU A 163 19.02 4.33 -1.22
CA GLU A 163 19.33 5.37 -0.22
C GLU A 163 19.53 6.76 -0.84
N GLU A 164 19.67 6.85 -2.17
CA GLU A 164 19.74 8.14 -2.87
C GLU A 164 18.38 8.87 -2.86
N LEU A 165 17.31 8.08 -2.74
CA LEU A 165 15.96 8.56 -2.54
C LEU A 165 15.75 8.96 -1.08
N SER A 166 15.67 10.26 -0.83
CA SER A 166 15.45 10.80 0.52
C SER A 166 14.15 10.24 1.13
N PHE A 167 14.27 9.68 2.33
CA PHE A 167 13.12 9.20 3.11
C PHE A 167 12.18 10.34 3.52
N ASP A 168 12.62 11.61 3.57
CA ASP A 168 11.74 12.72 3.91
C ASP A 168 10.68 13.02 2.85
N ASN A 169 10.95 12.68 1.59
CA ASN A 169 10.01 12.87 0.50
C ASN A 169 9.13 11.62 0.35
N VAL A 170 7.82 11.79 0.54
CA VAL A 170 6.85 10.70 0.42
C VAL A 170 6.71 10.22 -1.03
N ASP A 171 6.90 11.10 -2.02
CA ASP A 171 6.78 10.74 -3.44
C ASP A 171 7.87 9.74 -3.86
N HIS A 172 9.04 9.79 -3.22
CA HIS A 172 10.12 8.84 -3.45
C HIS A 172 9.77 7.41 -3.05
N ASP A 173 8.73 7.17 -2.24
CA ASP A 173 8.25 5.81 -1.98
C ASP A 173 7.78 5.13 -3.28
N LEU A 174 7.20 5.90 -4.21
CA LEU A 174 6.76 5.43 -5.53
C LEU A 174 7.94 5.14 -6.48
N GLU A 175 9.11 5.71 -6.18
CA GLU A 175 10.35 5.56 -6.95
C GLU A 175 11.23 4.40 -6.42
N GLN A 176 10.86 3.75 -5.31
CA GLN A 176 11.54 2.55 -4.81
C GLN A 176 11.16 1.31 -5.65
N GLU A 177 11.51 1.32 -6.93
CA GLU A 177 11.05 0.38 -7.97
C GLU A 177 11.26 -1.11 -7.58
N TYR A 178 12.46 -1.47 -7.11
CA TYR A 178 12.76 -2.84 -6.66
C TYR A 178 11.91 -3.28 -5.46
N ILE A 179 11.67 -2.37 -4.51
CA ILE A 179 10.89 -2.64 -3.29
C ILE A 179 9.43 -2.88 -3.66
N LEU A 180 8.84 -1.97 -4.43
CA LEU A 180 7.44 -2.05 -4.84
C LEU A 180 7.19 -3.29 -5.70
N TYR A 181 8.04 -3.52 -6.70
CA TYR A 181 7.91 -4.67 -7.57
C TYR A 181 8.13 -5.99 -6.82
N GLY A 182 9.15 -6.07 -5.96
CA GLY A 182 9.40 -7.24 -5.12
C GLY A 182 8.23 -7.58 -4.20
N ARG A 183 7.62 -6.56 -3.57
CA ARG A 183 6.43 -6.71 -2.71
C ARG A 183 5.24 -7.26 -3.50
N ASP A 184 4.96 -6.69 -4.65
CA ASP A 184 3.78 -7.05 -5.45
C ASP A 184 3.96 -8.42 -6.11
N CYS A 185 5.16 -8.70 -6.63
CA CYS A 185 5.52 -10.02 -7.13
C CYS A 185 5.47 -11.09 -6.03
N ALA A 186 5.85 -10.76 -4.78
CA ALA A 186 5.74 -11.70 -3.66
C ALA A 186 4.28 -12.02 -3.29
N ARG A 187 3.37 -11.06 -3.42
CA ARG A 187 1.93 -11.27 -3.25
C ARG A 187 1.42 -12.28 -4.27
N ASP A 188 1.71 -12.02 -5.55
CA ASP A 188 1.22 -12.83 -6.67
C ASP A 188 1.85 -14.24 -6.66
N PHE A 189 3.14 -14.34 -6.35
CA PHE A 189 3.81 -15.63 -6.24
C PHE A 189 3.28 -16.45 -5.06
N CYS A 190 2.99 -15.82 -3.91
CA CYS A 190 2.38 -16.48 -2.76
C CYS A 190 0.97 -17.02 -3.08
N ASP A 191 0.18 -16.27 -3.86
CA ASP A 191 -1.12 -16.73 -4.36
C ASP A 191 -0.97 -17.97 -5.26
N LEU A 192 -0.03 -17.91 -6.22
CA LEU A 192 0.22 -19.00 -7.17
C LEU A 192 0.66 -20.29 -6.46
N VAL A 193 1.67 -20.25 -5.59
CA VAL A 193 2.23 -21.46 -4.96
C VAL A 193 1.47 -21.91 -3.71
N GLY A 194 0.63 -21.03 -3.17
CA GLY A 194 -0.10 -21.22 -1.93
C GLY A 194 0.74 -20.89 -0.68
N GLY A 195 0.08 -20.32 0.33
CA GLY A 195 0.74 -19.79 1.52
C GLY A 195 1.54 -20.81 2.33
N HIS A 196 1.17 -22.11 2.33
CA HIS A 196 1.96 -23.15 2.99
C HIS A 196 3.34 -23.35 2.34
N MET A 197 3.38 -23.52 1.01
CA MET A 197 4.65 -23.69 0.28
C MET A 197 5.50 -22.43 0.36
N PHE A 198 4.88 -21.26 0.21
CA PHE A 198 5.58 -19.98 0.34
C PHE A 198 6.19 -19.81 1.75
N SER A 199 5.38 -19.97 2.81
CA SER A 199 5.83 -19.77 4.19
C SER A 199 6.91 -20.77 4.63
N LYS A 200 6.87 -22.02 4.15
CA LYS A 200 7.92 -23.02 4.40
C LYS A 200 9.32 -22.48 4.07
N HIS A 201 9.46 -21.69 3.01
CA HIS A 201 10.75 -21.13 2.58
C HIS A 201 10.95 -19.67 3.00
N ALA A 202 9.88 -18.88 3.10
CA ALA A 202 9.96 -17.47 3.48
C ALA A 202 10.20 -17.28 4.99
N LEU A 203 9.57 -18.08 5.85
CA LEU A 203 9.68 -17.91 7.31
C LEU A 203 11.10 -18.07 7.87
N PRO A 204 11.90 -19.06 7.44
CA PRO A 204 13.29 -19.16 7.88
C PRO A 204 14.11 -17.90 7.55
N ILE A 205 13.95 -17.38 6.33
CA ILE A 205 14.62 -16.16 5.85
C ILE A 205 14.17 -14.97 6.68
N VAL A 206 12.86 -14.76 6.80
CA VAL A 206 12.27 -13.68 7.59
C VAL A 206 12.76 -13.73 9.04
N ARG A 207 12.73 -14.90 9.69
CA ARG A 207 13.17 -15.04 11.10
C ARG A 207 14.65 -14.75 11.29
N GLN A 208 15.48 -15.23 10.37
CA GLN A 208 16.92 -14.97 10.39
C GLN A 208 17.17 -13.45 10.36
N TRP A 209 16.55 -12.75 9.41
CA TRP A 209 16.81 -11.32 9.18
C TRP A 209 16.16 -10.41 10.21
N LEU A 210 14.95 -10.73 10.68
CA LEU A 210 14.32 -10.01 11.78
C LEU A 210 15.13 -10.11 13.10
N SER A 211 16.07 -11.05 13.19
CA SER A 211 16.97 -11.23 14.34
C SER A 211 18.34 -10.56 14.13
N CYS A 212 18.59 -9.91 12.99
CA CYS A 212 19.84 -9.23 12.70
C CYS A 212 19.92 -7.84 13.39
N ASN A 213 21.13 -7.47 13.83
CA ASN A 213 21.42 -6.17 14.44
C ASN A 213 21.32 -5.02 13.42
N ASN A 214 21.31 -3.76 13.90
CA ASN A 214 21.15 -2.52 13.12
C ASN A 214 22.05 -2.34 11.88
N LYS A 215 23.10 -3.15 11.70
CA LYS A 215 24.03 -3.06 10.55
C LYS A 215 23.44 -3.57 9.23
N LEU A 216 22.44 -4.44 9.26
CA LEU A 216 21.79 -5.05 8.08
C LEU A 216 20.32 -4.62 8.02
N TRP A 217 20.11 -3.31 8.06
CA TRP A 217 18.78 -2.73 8.19
C TRP A 217 17.94 -2.89 6.92
N LYS A 218 18.56 -2.94 5.73
CA LYS A 218 17.86 -3.14 4.46
C LYS A 218 17.26 -4.54 4.37
N GLU A 219 17.92 -5.52 4.96
CA GLU A 219 17.46 -6.90 5.07
C GLU A 219 16.30 -7.02 6.06
N VAL A 220 16.35 -6.29 7.19
CA VAL A 220 15.22 -6.16 8.12
C VAL A 220 14.03 -5.50 7.41
N TYR A 221 14.27 -4.38 6.72
CA TYR A 221 13.27 -3.67 5.94
C TYR A 221 12.63 -4.60 4.89
N GLY A 222 13.44 -5.28 4.09
CA GLY A 222 12.99 -6.19 3.05
C GLY A 222 12.24 -7.41 3.57
N ALA A 223 12.59 -7.91 4.75
CA ALA A 223 11.82 -8.97 5.41
C ALA A 223 10.40 -8.50 5.75
N VAL A 224 10.25 -7.27 6.25
CA VAL A 224 8.93 -6.68 6.55
C VAL A 224 8.15 -6.38 5.27
N VAL A 225 8.80 -5.90 4.20
CA VAL A 225 8.16 -5.69 2.88
C VAL A 225 7.65 -7.01 2.30
N LEU A 226 8.47 -8.07 2.33
CA LEU A 226 8.09 -9.40 1.84
C LEU A 226 6.87 -9.95 2.61
N LEU A 227 6.86 -9.79 3.93
CA LEU A 227 5.71 -10.14 4.76
C LEU A 227 4.47 -9.30 4.41
N THR A 228 4.65 -8.00 4.17
CA THR A 228 3.55 -7.09 3.79
C THR A 228 2.88 -7.55 2.50
N GLY A 229 3.66 -7.88 1.47
CA GLY A 229 3.13 -8.35 0.19
C GLY A 229 2.42 -9.69 0.29
N SER A 230 2.92 -10.61 1.12
CA SER A 230 2.40 -11.99 1.20
C SER A 230 1.30 -12.21 2.24
N LEU A 231 1.05 -11.26 3.15
CA LEU A 231 0.15 -11.43 4.29
C LEU A 231 -1.29 -11.81 3.90
N SER A 232 -1.80 -11.21 2.81
CA SER A 232 -3.15 -11.45 2.31
C SER A 232 -3.42 -12.89 1.90
N HIS A 233 -2.39 -13.70 1.64
CA HIS A 233 -2.53 -15.13 1.34
C HIS A 233 -2.03 -16.01 2.49
N LEU A 234 -1.08 -15.52 3.29
CA LEU A 234 -0.57 -16.22 4.45
C LEU A 234 -1.64 -16.42 5.53
N HIS A 235 -2.62 -15.53 5.69
CA HIS A 235 -3.65 -15.65 6.73
C HIS A 235 -4.47 -16.94 6.68
N LEU A 236 -4.53 -17.61 5.53
CA LEU A 236 -5.19 -18.91 5.34
C LEU A 236 -4.31 -20.10 5.75
N THR A 237 -3.03 -19.87 6.03
CA THR A 237 -2.03 -20.91 6.26
C THR A 237 -1.90 -21.26 7.75
N PRO A 238 -1.76 -22.55 8.12
CA PRO A 238 -1.46 -22.94 9.50
C PRO A 238 -0.26 -22.17 10.07
N GLY A 239 -0.42 -21.62 11.26
CA GLY A 239 0.54 -20.75 11.92
C GLY A 239 0.25 -19.25 11.74
N PHE A 240 -0.59 -18.87 10.78
CA PHE A 240 -1.07 -17.48 10.58
C PHE A 240 -2.58 -17.30 10.79
N GLN A 241 -3.28 -18.36 11.18
CA GLN A 241 -4.72 -18.33 11.40
C GLN A 241 -5.03 -17.88 12.82
N LEU A 242 -5.85 -16.84 12.95
CA LEU A 242 -6.50 -16.49 14.21
C LEU A 242 -7.89 -17.12 14.25
N LYS A 243 -8.20 -17.83 15.34
CA LYS A 243 -9.58 -18.28 15.62
C LYS A 243 -10.49 -17.06 15.68
N GLY A 244 -11.65 -17.15 15.03
CA GLY A 244 -12.66 -16.11 15.15
C GLY A 244 -13.13 -15.95 16.60
N ASN A 245 -13.74 -14.82 16.90
CA ASN A 245 -14.28 -14.53 18.22
C ASN A 245 -15.49 -15.44 18.53
N GLU A 246 -15.27 -16.72 18.83
CA GLU A 246 -16.27 -17.63 19.42
C GLU A 246 -16.59 -17.27 20.89
N LYS A 247 -16.21 -16.07 21.35
CA LYS A 247 -16.45 -15.56 22.70
C LYS A 247 -17.92 -15.23 23.00
N LYS A 248 -18.85 -15.27 22.04
CA LYS A 248 -20.29 -15.16 22.35
C LYS A 248 -20.93 -16.45 22.92
N LYS A 249 -20.27 -17.62 22.87
CA LYS A 249 -20.80 -18.87 23.49
C LYS A 249 -20.09 -19.30 24.79
N GLN A 250 -18.84 -18.89 25.05
CA GLN A 250 -18.09 -19.39 26.22
C GLN A 250 -18.17 -18.50 27.48
N ARG A 251 -18.72 -17.28 27.41
CA ARG A 251 -18.91 -16.43 28.60
C ARG A 251 -19.89 -16.98 29.66
N LYS A 252 -20.56 -18.11 29.41
CA LYS A 252 -21.41 -18.81 30.40
C LYS A 252 -20.67 -19.83 31.26
N ASN A 253 -19.47 -20.28 30.89
CA ASN A 253 -18.72 -21.27 31.67
C ASN A 253 -17.38 -20.65 32.07
N GLY A 254 -17.29 -20.18 33.32
CA GLY A 254 -16.15 -19.45 33.90
C GLY A 254 -14.81 -20.21 33.89
N LYS A 255 -14.23 -20.42 32.71
CA LYS A 255 -12.84 -20.82 32.51
C LYS A 255 -12.07 -19.61 31.95
N SER A 256 -10.95 -19.30 32.60
CA SER A 256 -10.02 -18.27 32.16
C SER A 256 -9.52 -18.57 30.75
N SER A 257 -9.57 -17.57 29.87
CA SER A 257 -9.17 -17.69 28.47
C SER A 257 -7.64 -17.64 28.35
N SER A 258 -6.96 -18.77 28.56
CA SER A 258 -5.53 -18.90 28.34
C SER A 258 -5.21 -19.82 27.16
N THR A 259 -5.58 -19.44 25.93
CA THR A 259 -5.03 -20.07 24.71
C THR A 259 -5.03 -19.07 23.54
N LEU A 260 -4.22 -18.01 23.64
CA LEU A 260 -3.88 -17.16 22.49
C LEU A 260 -2.75 -17.78 21.63
N TYR A 261 -2.01 -18.73 22.19
CA TYR A 261 -0.95 -19.49 21.52
C TYR A 261 -1.45 -20.88 21.10
N ASP A 262 -2.30 -20.92 20.07
CA ASP A 262 -2.59 -22.18 19.35
C ASP A 262 -1.50 -22.38 18.28
N GLU A 263 -1.10 -23.62 17.98
CA GLU A 263 -0.16 -23.94 16.89
C GLU A 263 -0.58 -23.28 15.57
N LYS A 264 -1.89 -23.15 15.34
CA LYS A 264 -2.48 -22.48 14.18
C LYS A 264 -2.15 -20.99 14.03
N SER A 265 -1.65 -20.33 15.09
CA SER A 265 -1.34 -18.89 15.14
C SER A 265 0.11 -18.58 15.53
N LYS A 266 0.93 -19.62 15.74
CA LYS A 266 2.28 -19.51 16.32
C LYS A 266 3.22 -18.62 15.51
N HIS A 267 3.21 -18.73 14.18
CA HIS A 267 4.07 -17.92 13.31
C HIS A 267 3.67 -16.44 13.37
N LEU A 268 2.37 -16.15 13.32
CA LEU A 268 1.86 -14.79 13.38
C LEU A 268 2.26 -14.10 14.70
N TRP A 269 2.05 -14.74 15.85
CA TRP A 269 2.42 -14.14 17.14
C TRP A 269 3.94 -13.96 17.29
N THR A 270 4.73 -14.90 16.79
CA THR A 270 6.20 -14.78 16.81
C THR A 270 6.65 -13.54 16.01
N ILE A 271 6.13 -13.39 14.78
CA ILE A 271 6.47 -12.26 13.91
C ILE A 271 5.96 -10.95 14.52
N LEU A 272 4.73 -10.94 15.03
CA LEU A 272 4.14 -9.76 15.63
C LEU A 272 4.96 -9.25 16.83
N ASN A 273 5.43 -10.14 17.69
CA ASN A 273 6.27 -9.76 18.83
C ASN A 273 7.58 -9.10 18.36
N ILE A 274 8.22 -9.64 17.31
CA ILE A 274 9.45 -9.05 16.76
C ILE A 274 9.15 -7.69 16.13
N ILE A 275 8.07 -7.57 15.36
CA ILE A 275 7.69 -6.30 14.73
C ILE A 275 7.37 -5.23 15.78
N CYS A 276 6.70 -5.59 16.88
CA CYS A 276 6.52 -4.68 18.01
C CYS A 276 7.85 -4.16 18.58
N GLU A 277 8.85 -5.04 18.72
CA GLU A 277 10.19 -4.64 19.17
C GLU A 277 10.88 -3.71 18.15
N LEU A 278 10.76 -3.98 16.85
CA LEU A 278 11.27 -3.09 15.79
C LEU A 278 10.61 -1.70 15.85
N ILE A 279 9.31 -1.64 16.10
CA ILE A 279 8.57 -0.38 16.19
C ILE A 279 9.03 0.47 17.39
N ILE A 280 9.37 -0.18 18.52
CA ILE A 280 9.69 0.49 19.79
C ILE A 280 11.18 0.85 19.88
N LYS A 281 12.07 -0.07 19.49
CA LYS A 281 13.50 0.01 19.83
C LYS A 281 14.43 0.27 18.65
N TYR A 282 13.98 0.07 17.41
CA TYR A 282 14.87 0.19 16.25
C TYR A 282 15.22 1.65 15.98
N GLU A 283 16.49 1.95 15.72
CA GLU A 283 16.99 3.33 15.60
C GLU A 283 16.62 3.98 14.26
N ARG A 284 16.56 3.19 13.17
CA ARG A 284 16.31 3.69 11.82
C ARG A 284 14.81 3.96 11.57
N PRO A 285 14.44 5.16 11.10
CA PRO A 285 13.04 5.53 10.90
C PRO A 285 12.37 4.75 9.75
N GLU A 286 13.11 4.32 8.73
CA GLU A 286 12.60 3.54 7.60
C GLU A 286 12.06 2.19 8.07
N VAL A 287 12.82 1.49 8.92
CA VAL A 287 12.44 0.21 9.51
C VAL A 287 11.26 0.39 10.48
N GLN A 288 11.28 1.44 11.30
CA GLN A 288 10.15 1.76 12.17
C GLN A 288 8.87 2.05 11.36
N HIS A 289 8.98 2.78 10.25
CA HIS A 289 7.87 3.14 9.38
C HIS A 289 7.26 1.89 8.71
N ILE A 290 8.07 1.07 8.05
CA ILE A 290 7.56 -0.15 7.38
C ILE A 290 6.99 -1.16 8.39
N SER A 291 7.56 -1.26 9.59
CA SER A 291 7.05 -2.12 10.66
C SER A 291 5.66 -1.67 11.14
N LYS A 292 5.44 -0.35 11.24
CA LYS A 292 4.12 0.21 11.54
C LYS A 292 3.15 0.00 10.37
N ALA A 293 3.58 0.20 9.13
CA ALA A 293 2.76 -0.01 7.94
C ALA A 293 2.34 -1.49 7.75
N TRP A 294 3.22 -2.44 8.07
CA TRP A 294 2.86 -3.86 8.10
C TRP A 294 1.73 -4.13 9.08
N SER A 295 1.72 -3.40 10.20
CA SER A 295 0.66 -3.56 11.17
C SER A 295 -0.70 -3.02 10.68
N ASP A 296 -0.71 -1.97 9.86
CA ASP A 296 -1.92 -1.55 9.15
C ASP A 296 -2.45 -2.66 8.24
N THR A 297 -1.53 -3.31 7.51
CA THR A 297 -1.86 -4.46 6.64
C THR A 297 -2.40 -5.64 7.45
N LEU A 298 -1.83 -5.88 8.63
CA LEU A 298 -2.32 -6.87 9.57
C LEU A 298 -3.74 -6.55 10.04
N LEU A 299 -4.05 -5.29 10.36
CA LEU A 299 -5.41 -4.87 10.71
C LEU A 299 -6.40 -5.06 9.57
N ARG A 300 -6.03 -4.74 8.32
CA ARG A 300 -6.90 -5.00 7.15
C ARG A 300 -7.23 -6.48 7.01
N THR A 301 -6.29 -7.35 7.39
CA THR A 301 -6.42 -8.81 7.23
C THR A 301 -7.14 -9.48 8.42
N PHE A 302 -7.00 -8.93 9.63
CA PHE A 302 -7.40 -9.61 10.88
C PHE A 302 -8.16 -8.72 11.89
N CYS A 303 -8.72 -7.58 11.48
CA CYS A 303 -9.23 -6.52 12.38
C CYS A 303 -10.07 -7.04 13.56
N ASP A 304 -11.03 -7.93 13.30
CA ASP A 304 -11.95 -8.47 14.31
C ASP A 304 -11.30 -9.40 15.36
N LYS A 305 -10.03 -9.77 15.15
CA LYS A 305 -9.34 -10.83 15.90
C LYS A 305 -8.10 -10.35 16.66
N LEU A 306 -7.71 -9.09 16.53
CA LEU A 306 -6.49 -8.52 17.13
C LEU A 306 -6.78 -7.59 18.31
N GLU A 307 -7.46 -8.12 19.34
CA GLU A 307 -7.76 -7.39 20.59
C GLU A 307 -6.49 -6.88 21.30
N HIS A 308 -5.38 -7.64 21.26
CA HIS A 308 -4.14 -7.31 21.99
C HIS A 308 -3.19 -6.35 21.26
N TRP A 309 -3.46 -6.02 19.99
CA TRP A 309 -2.55 -5.21 19.19
C TRP A 309 -2.60 -3.72 19.56
N VAL A 310 -3.77 -3.21 19.93
CA VAL A 310 -3.96 -1.84 20.46
C VAL A 310 -3.13 -1.61 21.72
N ALA A 311 -3.08 -2.60 22.60
CA ALA A 311 -2.31 -2.51 23.83
C ALA A 311 -0.81 -2.30 23.56
N ALA A 312 -0.28 -2.85 22.45
CA ALA A 312 1.10 -2.64 22.02
C ALA A 312 1.30 -1.23 21.41
N GLN A 313 0.38 -0.74 20.58
CA GLN A 313 0.44 0.63 20.05
C GLN A 313 0.25 1.71 21.13
N ALA A 314 -0.61 1.46 22.11
CA ALA A 314 -0.77 2.33 23.27
C ALA A 314 0.49 2.38 24.15
N LYS A 315 1.36 1.35 24.11
CA LYS A 315 2.70 1.39 24.72
C LYS A 315 3.69 2.20 23.87
N ILE A 316 3.60 2.15 22.54
CA ILE A 316 4.39 2.98 21.62
C ILE A 316 4.03 4.46 21.76
N ALA A 317 2.76 4.80 21.94
CA ALA A 317 2.33 6.17 22.24
C ALA A 317 2.87 6.70 23.59
N LYS A 318 3.40 5.83 24.47
CA LYS A 318 4.01 6.19 25.75
C LYS A 318 5.53 6.30 25.71
N THR A 319 6.21 5.90 24.63
CA THR A 319 7.66 6.14 24.58
C THR A 319 7.88 7.65 24.59
N PRO A 320 8.67 8.20 25.55
CA PRO A 320 8.86 9.65 25.70
C PRO A 320 9.50 10.34 24.49
N ASN A 321 9.80 9.57 23.44
CA ASN A 321 10.39 9.97 22.18
C ASN A 321 9.40 10.09 21.00
N VAL A 322 8.06 10.09 21.20
CA VAL A 322 7.15 10.40 20.06
C VAL A 322 7.47 11.77 19.47
N ALA A 323 7.90 12.74 20.29
CA ALA A 323 8.36 14.06 19.83
C ALA A 323 9.72 14.04 19.11
N SER A 324 10.56 13.02 19.34
CA SER A 324 11.86 12.85 18.67
C SER A 324 11.82 11.83 17.52
N ALA A 325 10.69 11.14 17.35
CA ALA A 325 10.51 10.18 16.27
C ALA A 325 10.41 10.93 14.94
N HIS A 326 10.86 10.29 13.87
CA HIS A 326 10.79 10.87 12.54
C HIS A 326 9.34 11.19 12.15
N PRO A 327 9.05 12.34 11.51
CA PRO A 327 7.67 12.74 11.22
C PRO A 327 6.83 11.68 10.50
N ARG A 328 7.40 11.05 9.47
CA ARG A 328 6.75 9.95 8.74
C ARG A 328 6.35 8.77 9.64
N VAL A 329 7.16 8.46 10.65
CA VAL A 329 6.89 7.39 11.61
C VAL A 329 5.69 7.75 12.51
N ILE A 330 5.55 9.02 12.88
CA ILE A 330 4.40 9.53 13.66
C ILE A 330 3.13 9.49 12.83
N VAL A 331 3.18 9.98 11.58
CA VAL A 331 2.05 9.95 10.63
C VAL A 331 1.54 8.52 10.45
N GLN A 332 2.44 7.56 10.21
CA GLN A 332 2.04 6.16 10.05
C GLN A 332 1.43 5.58 11.34
N LEU A 333 1.96 5.93 12.52
CA LEU A 333 1.39 5.51 13.81
C LEU A 333 -0.04 6.01 13.99
N LEU A 334 -0.26 7.32 13.79
CA LEU A 334 -1.56 7.95 13.92
C LEU A 334 -2.57 7.35 12.92
N SER A 335 -2.16 7.17 11.67
CA SER A 335 -2.99 6.52 10.64
C SER A 335 -3.41 5.11 11.06
N THR A 336 -2.48 4.31 11.60
CA THR A 336 -2.79 2.94 12.04
C THR A 336 -3.73 2.94 13.26
N ILE A 337 -3.61 3.91 14.17
CA ILE A 337 -4.53 4.09 15.30
C ILE A 337 -5.93 4.44 14.81
N ALA A 338 -6.06 5.38 13.88
CA ALA A 338 -7.34 5.77 13.30
C ALA A 338 -7.99 4.58 12.56
N HIS A 339 -7.21 3.82 11.80
CA HIS A 339 -7.70 2.63 11.12
C HIS A 339 -8.23 1.58 12.13
N TYR A 340 -7.50 1.33 13.23
CA TYR A 340 -8.00 0.46 14.29
C TYR A 340 -9.30 1.00 14.91
N GLY A 341 -9.38 2.29 15.24
CA GLY A 341 -10.58 2.83 15.86
C GLY A 341 -11.84 2.70 14.96
N ASN A 342 -11.66 2.73 13.65
CA ASN A 342 -12.76 2.57 12.70
C ASN A 342 -13.19 1.10 12.49
N ASN A 343 -12.27 0.15 12.54
CA ASN A 343 -12.52 -1.24 12.14
C ASN A 343 -12.34 -2.28 13.26
N GLY A 344 -11.75 -1.89 14.38
CA GLY A 344 -11.38 -2.76 15.48
C GLY A 344 -12.44 -2.85 16.59
N VAL A 345 -12.05 -3.42 17.72
CA VAL A 345 -12.92 -3.58 18.89
C VAL A 345 -12.97 -2.29 19.69
N LYS A 346 -14.10 -1.57 19.65
CA LYS A 346 -14.30 -0.29 20.35
C LYS A 346 -13.92 -0.36 21.84
N ASP A 347 -14.37 -1.39 22.56
CA ASP A 347 -14.07 -1.58 23.99
C ASP A 347 -12.57 -1.60 24.31
N GLU A 348 -11.73 -2.14 23.42
CA GLU A 348 -10.28 -2.13 23.61
C GLU A 348 -9.69 -0.74 23.37
N MET A 349 -10.20 0.00 22.40
CA MET A 349 -9.80 1.38 22.12
C MET A 349 -10.10 2.31 23.31
N VAL A 350 -11.28 2.14 23.92
CA VAL A 350 -11.73 2.93 25.08
C VAL A 350 -10.78 2.81 26.27
N LYS A 351 -10.17 1.63 26.51
CA LYS A 351 -9.21 1.44 27.62
C LYS A 351 -7.96 2.32 27.53
N TYR A 352 -7.63 2.80 26.34
CA TYR A 352 -6.42 3.59 26.08
C TYR A 352 -6.72 5.02 25.62
N SER A 353 -7.99 5.39 25.49
CA SER A 353 -8.46 6.65 24.89
C SER A 353 -7.93 7.88 25.62
N ASP A 354 -8.01 7.93 26.95
CA ASP A 354 -7.53 9.06 27.77
C ASP A 354 -6.08 9.42 27.45
N ARG A 355 -5.22 8.39 27.38
CA ARG A 355 -3.79 8.56 27.10
C ARG A 355 -3.54 9.01 25.67
N MET A 356 -4.25 8.41 24.71
CA MET A 356 -4.12 8.76 23.30
C MET A 356 -4.60 10.20 23.05
N LEU A 357 -5.72 10.61 23.65
CA LEU A 357 -6.24 11.97 23.60
C LEU A 357 -5.26 12.95 24.24
N LYS A 358 -4.66 12.62 25.39
CA LYS A 358 -3.63 13.48 25.99
C LYS A 358 -2.45 13.73 25.03
N CYS A 359 -1.93 12.68 24.39
CA CYS A 359 -0.86 12.78 23.40
C CYS A 359 -1.30 13.61 22.18
N CYS A 360 -2.51 13.37 21.64
CA CYS A 360 -3.05 14.15 20.54
C CYS A 360 -3.16 15.63 20.92
N TYR A 361 -3.63 15.94 22.13
CA TYR A 361 -3.72 17.31 22.60
C TYR A 361 -2.35 17.99 22.66
N GLU A 362 -1.31 17.30 23.14
CA GLU A 362 0.06 17.85 23.19
C GLU A 362 0.59 18.18 21.79
N ILE A 363 0.29 17.34 20.78
CA ILE A 363 0.64 17.61 19.38
C ILE A 363 -0.14 18.84 18.85
N LEU A 364 -1.46 18.86 19.05
CA LEU A 364 -2.33 19.94 18.56
C LEU A 364 -2.06 21.28 19.27
N ALA A 365 -1.72 21.28 20.57
CA ALA A 365 -1.42 22.50 21.31
C ALA A 365 -0.23 23.28 20.74
N ASN A 366 0.68 22.60 20.05
CA ASN A 366 1.83 23.19 19.39
C ASN A 366 1.53 23.68 17.96
N GLN A 367 0.28 23.63 17.48
CA GLN A 367 -0.12 23.95 16.10
C GLN A 367 0.27 25.33 15.57
N LYS A 368 0.54 26.31 16.43
CA LYS A 368 0.94 27.67 16.00
C LYS A 368 2.33 27.70 15.35
N THR A 369 3.16 26.69 15.59
CA THR A 369 4.41 26.47 14.84
C THR A 369 4.20 25.63 13.57
N LEU A 370 3.01 25.07 13.36
CA LEU A 370 2.70 24.08 12.32
C LEU A 370 1.89 24.63 11.16
N LEU A 371 1.06 25.64 11.42
CA LEU A 371 0.34 26.37 10.39
C LEU A 371 1.22 27.53 9.91
N PRO A 372 1.35 27.76 8.59
CA PRO A 372 2.09 28.91 8.08
C PRO A 372 1.48 30.20 8.65
N SER A 373 2.31 31.05 9.25
CA SER A 373 1.85 32.34 9.80
C SER A 373 1.31 33.22 8.67
N SER A 374 0.09 33.71 8.84
CA SER A 374 -0.62 34.55 7.87
C SER A 374 -0.11 36.00 7.81
N SER A 375 1.19 36.23 7.94
CA SER A 375 1.79 37.58 7.96
C SER A 375 3.11 37.65 7.20
N SER A 376 3.02 37.79 5.87
CA SER A 376 4.04 38.47 5.07
C SER A 376 3.45 38.91 3.73
N SER A 377 2.59 39.93 3.78
CA SER A 377 2.34 40.79 2.63
C SER A 377 3.43 41.87 2.52
N SER A 378 3.98 41.99 1.31
CA SER A 378 4.71 43.11 0.68
C SER A 378 6.21 43.36 0.95
N SER A 379 6.96 43.19 -0.16
CA SER A 379 8.04 44.02 -0.72
C SER A 379 9.37 44.18 0.03
N SER A 380 10.44 43.61 -0.54
CA SER A 380 11.67 44.33 -0.94
C SER A 380 12.59 43.40 -1.75
N SER A 381 13.00 43.84 -2.94
CA SER A 381 14.03 43.23 -3.77
C SER A 381 15.43 43.42 -3.16
N SER A 382 16.22 42.35 -3.03
CA SER A 382 17.67 42.38 -3.30
C SER A 382 18.31 40.98 -3.29
N THR A 383 18.91 40.69 -4.44
CA THR A 383 20.16 39.95 -4.68
C THR A 383 20.42 38.60 -4.02
N ILE A 384 20.50 37.60 -4.90
CA ILE A 384 21.02 36.24 -4.71
C ILE A 384 22.45 36.26 -4.14
N THR A 385 22.64 35.59 -3.01
CA THR A 385 23.85 34.81 -2.74
C THR A 385 23.45 33.43 -2.21
N THR A 386 23.80 32.42 -3.00
CA THR A 386 23.76 31.00 -2.72
C THR A 386 24.59 30.62 -1.50
N THR A 387 23.94 30.02 -0.49
CA THR A 387 24.49 28.91 0.31
C THR A 387 23.35 28.06 0.88
N ASN A 388 23.51 26.75 0.74
CA ASN A 388 22.62 25.68 1.17
C ASN A 388 22.13 25.80 2.62
N SER A 389 20.83 25.65 2.83
CA SER A 389 20.18 24.98 3.99
C SER A 389 18.66 25.25 4.02
N SER A 390 17.91 24.74 3.04
CA SER A 390 16.44 24.66 3.16
C SER A 390 16.04 23.42 4.00
N SER A 391 16.56 23.37 5.22
CA SER A 391 16.21 22.42 6.26
C SER A 391 15.99 23.25 7.53
N SER A 392 14.79 23.79 7.66
CA SER A 392 14.42 24.68 8.78
C SER A 392 12.97 24.42 9.20
N SER A 393 12.82 23.50 10.16
CA SER A 393 11.90 23.58 11.31
C SER A 393 10.42 23.95 11.10
N SER A 394 9.57 22.95 10.84
CA SER A 394 8.16 22.90 11.29
C SER A 394 7.68 21.44 11.22
N PHE A 395 6.86 20.93 12.15
CA PHE A 395 6.31 19.58 11.94
C PHE A 395 5.41 19.57 10.70
N PRO A 396 5.48 18.55 9.83
CA PRO A 396 4.74 18.55 8.57
C PRO A 396 3.22 18.51 8.80
N LEU A 397 2.46 19.23 7.95
CA LEU A 397 0.99 19.31 7.95
C LEU A 397 0.29 17.94 8.04
N SER A 398 0.94 16.88 7.54
CA SER A 398 0.47 15.50 7.62
C SER A 398 0.33 14.97 9.06
N ILE A 399 1.17 15.41 10.01
CA ILE A 399 1.01 15.05 11.43
C ILE A 399 -0.25 15.69 11.99
N LEU A 400 -0.47 16.97 11.66
CA LEU A 400 -1.65 17.70 12.10
C LEU A 400 -2.92 17.02 11.56
N GLU A 401 -2.93 16.74 10.26
CA GLU A 401 -4.01 16.03 9.58
C GLU A 401 -4.35 14.70 10.27
N GLN A 402 -3.35 13.83 10.47
CA GLN A 402 -3.57 12.52 11.09
C GLN A 402 -3.94 12.61 12.58
N THR A 403 -3.43 13.60 13.30
CA THR A 403 -3.78 13.80 14.71
C THR A 403 -5.25 14.18 14.86
N VAL A 404 -5.73 15.08 14.01
CA VAL A 404 -7.15 15.48 13.96
C VAL A 404 -8.05 14.27 13.65
N LEU A 405 -7.65 13.43 12.70
CA LEU A 405 -8.37 12.20 12.37
C LEU A 405 -8.45 11.23 13.57
N VAL A 406 -7.35 11.03 14.28
CA VAL A 406 -7.31 10.16 15.46
C VAL A 406 -8.22 10.68 16.57
N VAL A 407 -8.25 11.98 16.84
CA VAL A 407 -9.15 12.57 17.84
C VAL A 407 -10.62 12.28 17.51
N GLY A 408 -11.03 12.52 16.25
CA GLY A 408 -12.39 12.24 15.81
C GLY A 408 -12.75 10.76 15.93
N THR A 409 -11.83 9.88 15.55
CA THR A 409 -12.00 8.42 15.65
C THR A 409 -12.14 7.97 17.11
N ILE A 410 -11.31 8.49 18.02
CA ILE A 410 -11.41 8.17 19.45
C ILE A 410 -12.72 8.69 20.04
N GLY A 411 -13.14 9.90 19.67
CA GLY A 411 -14.44 10.46 20.07
C GLY A 411 -15.58 9.54 19.67
N TYR A 412 -15.61 9.08 18.41
CA TYR A 412 -16.59 8.11 17.92
C TYR A 412 -16.57 6.76 18.65
N CYS A 413 -15.41 6.32 19.15
CA CYS A 413 -15.29 5.11 19.96
C CYS A 413 -15.77 5.29 21.40
N LEU A 414 -15.58 6.48 21.97
CA LEU A 414 -15.97 6.80 23.35
C LEU A 414 -17.45 7.12 23.51
N ASP A 415 -18.11 7.56 22.44
CA ASP A 415 -19.52 7.97 22.48
C ASP A 415 -19.74 9.01 23.60
N SER A 416 -20.73 8.82 24.48
CA SER A 416 -21.04 9.74 25.57
C SER A 416 -19.87 10.01 26.52
N ASP A 417 -18.92 9.08 26.66
CA ASP A 417 -17.75 9.24 27.55
C ASP A 417 -16.79 10.34 27.04
N PHE A 418 -16.93 10.78 25.78
CA PHE A 418 -16.14 11.87 25.20
C PHE A 418 -16.49 13.26 25.76
N ASP A 419 -17.65 13.46 26.42
CA ASP A 419 -18.11 14.79 26.87
C ASP A 419 -17.07 15.52 27.73
N SER A 420 -16.34 14.79 28.56
CA SER A 420 -15.28 15.34 29.42
C SER A 420 -14.11 15.97 28.65
N TYR A 421 -13.88 15.53 27.40
CA TYR A 421 -12.81 16.03 26.52
C TYR A 421 -13.32 17.07 25.51
N TYR A 422 -14.62 17.06 25.22
CA TYR A 422 -15.25 17.79 24.12
C TYR A 422 -14.89 19.28 24.08
N ALA A 423 -15.10 20.01 25.18
CA ALA A 423 -14.90 21.47 25.18
C ALA A 423 -13.46 21.87 24.81
N ARG A 424 -12.48 21.09 25.26
CA ARG A 424 -11.05 21.34 25.02
C ARG A 424 -10.67 21.08 23.56
N PHE A 425 -11.11 19.95 23.01
CA PHE A 425 -10.84 19.62 21.61
C PHE A 425 -11.65 20.46 20.63
N MET A 426 -12.92 20.73 20.92
CA MET A 426 -13.75 21.57 20.06
C MET A 426 -13.12 22.95 19.85
N LYS A 427 -12.60 23.57 20.92
CA LYS A 427 -11.87 24.84 20.83
C LYS A 427 -10.65 24.75 19.90
N ILE A 428 -9.79 23.74 20.08
CA ILE A 428 -8.54 23.66 19.33
C ILE A 428 -8.78 23.29 17.86
N ILE A 429 -9.70 22.38 17.57
CA ILE A 429 -10.05 21.97 16.20
C ILE A 429 -10.76 23.11 15.46
N MET A 430 -11.59 23.91 16.15
CA MET A 430 -12.15 25.13 15.58
C MET A 430 -11.07 26.16 15.22
N GLU A 431 -10.05 26.34 16.05
CA GLU A 431 -8.90 27.21 15.73
C GLU A 431 -8.14 26.71 14.49
N ILE A 432 -7.89 25.40 14.37
CA ILE A 432 -7.28 24.80 13.17
C ILE A 432 -8.13 25.09 11.93
N LEU A 433 -9.43 24.83 12.02
CA LEU A 433 -10.36 25.00 10.91
C LEU A 433 -10.38 26.46 10.41
N MET A 434 -10.37 27.43 11.33
CA MET A 434 -10.38 28.86 10.98
C MET A 434 -9.05 29.34 10.40
N ASN A 435 -7.93 28.70 10.75
CA ASN A 435 -6.60 29.08 10.29
C ASN A 435 -6.16 28.32 9.02
N SER A 436 -6.84 27.23 8.65
CA SER A 436 -6.51 26.39 7.49
C SER A 436 -7.20 26.87 6.21
N ASN A 437 -6.91 28.11 5.79
CA ASN A 437 -7.57 28.74 4.63
C ASN A 437 -6.75 28.67 3.33
N HIS A 438 -5.53 28.18 3.37
CA HIS A 438 -4.64 28.08 2.22
C HIS A 438 -4.87 26.78 1.43
N GLU A 439 -4.57 26.78 0.13
CA GLU A 439 -4.71 25.59 -0.74
C GLU A 439 -3.91 24.39 -0.20
N SER A 440 -2.70 24.62 0.30
CA SER A 440 -1.85 23.59 0.92
C SER A 440 -2.40 23.01 2.24
N THR A 441 -3.42 23.64 2.83
CA THR A 441 -4.02 23.22 4.12
C THR A 441 -5.43 22.63 3.95
N GLN A 442 -5.90 22.42 2.72
CA GLN A 442 -7.25 21.91 2.44
C GLN A 442 -7.51 20.53 3.05
N ALA A 443 -6.53 19.63 3.02
CA ALA A 443 -6.64 18.31 3.65
C ALA A 443 -6.87 18.41 5.17
N VAL A 444 -6.06 19.21 5.87
CA VAL A 444 -6.21 19.49 7.31
C VAL A 444 -7.59 20.08 7.59
N ARG A 445 -8.03 21.01 6.74
CA ARG A 445 -9.34 21.65 6.86
C ARG A 445 -10.49 20.65 6.74
N GLY A 446 -10.44 19.76 5.75
CA GLY A 446 -11.41 18.68 5.58
C GLY A 446 -11.44 17.72 6.78
N ARG A 447 -10.27 17.32 7.28
CA ARG A 447 -10.18 16.50 8.50
C ARG A 447 -10.71 17.19 9.74
N ALA A 448 -10.50 18.49 9.89
CA ALA A 448 -11.06 19.25 11.01
C ALA A 448 -12.59 19.22 10.98
N MET A 449 -13.20 19.41 9.81
CA MET A 449 -14.66 19.31 9.65
C MET A 449 -15.17 17.90 9.98
N GLU A 450 -14.50 16.86 9.48
CA GLU A 450 -14.85 15.47 9.77
C GLU A 450 -14.76 15.18 11.28
N CYS A 451 -13.66 15.59 11.92
CA CYS A 451 -13.43 15.43 13.35
C CYS A 451 -14.51 16.14 14.19
N ILE A 452 -14.86 17.38 13.85
CA ILE A 452 -15.94 18.13 14.51
C ILE A 452 -17.26 17.36 14.42
N GLY A 453 -17.58 16.83 13.24
CA GLY A 453 -18.79 16.04 13.06
C GLY A 453 -18.80 14.76 13.91
N LEU A 454 -17.68 14.04 14.02
CA LEU A 454 -17.58 12.84 14.85
C LEU A 454 -17.67 13.18 16.35
N MET A 455 -17.01 14.25 16.79
CA MET A 455 -17.11 14.73 18.17
C MET A 455 -18.55 15.14 18.52
N GLY A 456 -19.23 15.83 17.61
CA GLY A 456 -20.64 16.22 17.77
C GLY A 456 -21.60 15.03 17.86
N GLN A 457 -21.36 13.99 17.07
CA GLN A 457 -22.11 12.73 17.19
C GLN A 457 -21.88 12.05 18.54
N ALA A 458 -20.63 12.00 19.02
CA ALA A 458 -20.29 11.35 20.28
C ALA A 458 -20.92 12.02 21.51
N VAL A 459 -20.97 13.35 21.57
CA VAL A 459 -21.58 14.07 22.71
C VAL A 459 -23.09 14.22 22.61
N GLY A 460 -23.68 13.87 21.47
CA GLY A 460 -25.10 14.01 21.21
C GLY A 460 -25.58 15.44 20.90
N PRO A 461 -26.86 15.57 20.50
CA PRO A 461 -27.42 16.79 19.93
C PRO A 461 -27.44 17.95 20.95
N ASP A 462 -27.82 17.69 22.20
CA ASP A 462 -27.97 18.72 23.23
C ASP A 462 -26.68 19.51 23.45
N ARG A 463 -25.54 18.80 23.47
CA ARG A 463 -24.23 19.42 23.67
C ARG A 463 -23.71 20.07 22.40
N PHE A 464 -23.89 19.43 21.23
CA PHE A 464 -23.34 19.90 19.97
C PHE A 464 -24.13 21.07 19.36
N LYS A 465 -25.42 21.21 19.65
CA LYS A 465 -26.34 22.16 19.00
C LYS A 465 -25.84 23.60 18.95
N LYS A 466 -25.33 24.13 20.05
CA LYS A 466 -24.79 25.51 20.10
C LYS A 466 -23.64 25.70 19.11
N ASP A 467 -22.70 24.76 19.09
CA ASP A 467 -21.54 24.80 18.21
C ASP A 467 -21.95 24.52 16.76
N ALA A 468 -22.95 23.68 16.52
CA ALA A 468 -23.53 23.41 15.20
C ALA A 468 -24.06 24.69 14.54
N HIS A 469 -24.80 25.54 15.25
CA HIS A 469 -25.23 26.84 14.72
C HIS A 469 -24.06 27.78 14.43
N GLN A 470 -23.04 27.80 15.30
CA GLN A 470 -21.83 28.59 15.06
C GLN A 470 -21.09 28.11 13.80
N LEU A 471 -20.96 26.80 13.62
CA LEU A 471 -20.35 26.18 12.44
C LEU A 471 -21.12 26.52 11.16
N MET A 472 -22.44 26.43 11.16
CA MET A 472 -23.25 26.79 9.99
C MET A 472 -23.01 28.24 9.58
N LYS A 473 -23.00 29.17 10.54
CA LYS A 473 -22.72 30.60 10.28
C LYS A 473 -21.33 30.83 9.69
N LEU A 474 -20.33 30.07 10.14
CA LEU A 474 -18.94 30.21 9.69
C LEU A 474 -18.71 29.55 8.32
N LEU A 475 -19.26 28.35 8.10
CA LEU A 475 -18.94 27.52 6.95
C LEU A 475 -19.80 27.82 5.71
N LEU A 476 -21.04 28.27 5.88
CA LEU A 476 -21.92 28.61 4.75
C LEU A 476 -21.30 29.63 3.77
N PRO A 477 -20.71 30.75 4.24
CA PRO A 477 -20.03 31.70 3.36
C PRO A 477 -18.83 31.12 2.61
N MET A 478 -18.13 30.16 3.23
CA MET A 478 -16.89 29.57 2.68
C MET A 478 -17.17 28.48 1.63
N ARG A 479 -18.42 28.01 1.52
CA ARG A 479 -18.82 26.90 0.67
C ARG A 479 -18.49 27.12 -0.82
N ARG A 480 -18.75 28.32 -1.35
CA ARG A 480 -18.49 28.62 -2.78
C ARG A 480 -17.00 28.50 -3.10
N SER A 481 -16.14 29.10 -2.27
CA SER A 481 -14.69 29.02 -2.40
C SER A 481 -14.18 27.58 -2.33
N LEU A 482 -14.76 26.74 -1.47
CA LEU A 482 -14.39 25.32 -1.37
C LEU A 482 -14.87 24.50 -2.56
N GLN A 483 -16.02 24.85 -3.16
CA GLN A 483 -16.55 24.17 -4.34
C GLN A 483 -15.73 24.46 -5.60
N GLU A 484 -15.11 25.65 -5.67
CA GLU A 484 -14.28 26.09 -6.79
C GLU A 484 -12.81 25.66 -6.64
N ALA A 485 -12.45 25.01 -5.53
CA ALA A 485 -11.12 24.49 -5.31
C ALA A 485 -10.78 23.38 -6.32
N LYS A 486 -9.50 23.28 -6.68
CA LYS A 486 -9.01 22.24 -7.59
C LYS A 486 -9.24 20.82 -7.04
N ASP A 487 -9.18 20.68 -5.72
CA ASP A 487 -9.49 19.46 -4.99
C ASP A 487 -10.80 19.62 -4.20
N ASN A 488 -11.81 18.83 -4.56
CA ASN A 488 -13.13 18.84 -3.93
C ASN A 488 -13.16 18.12 -2.56
N THR A 489 -12.05 17.60 -2.06
CA THR A 489 -11.98 16.84 -0.79
C THR A 489 -12.56 17.63 0.39
N ALA A 490 -12.13 18.87 0.60
CA ALA A 490 -12.64 19.71 1.69
C ALA A 490 -14.13 20.06 1.52
N TYR A 491 -14.60 20.22 0.28
CA TYR A 491 -16.01 20.43 -0.04
C TYR A 491 -16.86 19.19 0.27
N ASN A 492 -16.34 17.99 0.00
CA ASN A 492 -17.00 16.74 0.36
C ASN A 492 -17.10 16.57 1.88
N SER A 493 -16.03 16.85 2.61
CA SER A 493 -16.03 16.86 4.08
C SER A 493 -17.03 17.88 4.65
N LEU A 494 -17.16 19.05 4.02
CA LEU A 494 -18.15 20.05 4.40
C LEU A 494 -19.58 19.54 4.25
N ASN A 495 -19.92 18.91 3.12
CA ASN A 495 -21.26 18.36 2.91
C ASN A 495 -21.58 17.23 3.91
N GLN A 496 -20.59 16.38 4.22
CA GLN A 496 -20.73 15.36 5.26
C GLN A 496 -20.96 15.99 6.64
N LEU A 497 -20.23 17.06 6.98
CA LEU A 497 -20.44 17.79 8.24
C LEU A 497 -21.84 18.42 8.28
N PHE A 498 -22.34 19.00 7.19
CA PHE A 498 -23.70 19.53 7.14
C PHE A 498 -24.77 18.45 7.35
N ALA A 499 -24.57 17.25 6.81
CA ALA A 499 -25.47 16.13 7.08
C ALA A 499 -25.48 15.76 8.58
N ARG A 500 -24.31 15.72 9.22
CA ARG A 500 -24.20 15.46 10.67
C ARG A 500 -24.81 16.58 11.52
N ILE A 501 -24.64 17.83 11.11
CA ILE A 501 -25.29 18.98 11.76
C ILE A 501 -26.80 18.88 11.63
N CYS A 502 -27.32 18.56 10.43
CA CYS A 502 -28.75 18.35 10.21
C CYS A 502 -29.32 17.23 11.11
N GLN A 503 -28.57 16.14 11.30
CA GLN A 503 -28.95 15.08 12.24
C GLN A 503 -28.97 15.55 13.70
N ALA A 504 -28.11 16.50 14.07
CA ALA A 504 -27.98 16.95 15.45
C ALA A 504 -28.96 18.06 15.85
N ILE A 505 -29.35 18.95 14.92
CA ILE A 505 -30.26 20.08 15.23
C ILE A 505 -31.65 19.92 14.62
N GLU A 506 -31.87 18.86 13.84
CA GLU A 506 -33.17 18.42 13.29
C GLU A 506 -33.99 19.58 12.70
N GLU A 507 -35.13 19.92 13.30
CA GLU A 507 -36.05 20.97 12.83
C GLU A 507 -35.38 22.35 12.69
N GLU A 508 -34.41 22.66 13.55
CA GLU A 508 -33.70 23.94 13.49
C GLU A 508 -32.76 24.05 12.28
N PHE A 509 -32.49 22.94 11.58
CA PHE A 509 -31.70 22.97 10.36
C PHE A 509 -32.46 23.58 9.18
N VAL A 510 -33.80 23.61 9.23
CA VAL A 510 -34.66 24.13 8.14
C VAL A 510 -34.29 25.57 7.75
N GLN A 511 -33.83 26.38 8.71
CA GLN A 511 -33.40 27.76 8.45
C GLN A 511 -32.21 27.86 7.45
N TYR A 512 -31.45 26.78 7.30
CA TYR A 512 -30.30 26.70 6.39
C TYR A 512 -30.64 26.08 5.03
N PHE A 513 -31.83 25.47 4.88
CA PHE A 513 -32.25 24.83 3.62
C PHE A 513 -32.12 25.71 2.37
N PRO A 514 -32.54 26.99 2.37
CA PRO A 514 -32.45 27.84 1.18
C PRO A 514 -31.01 27.99 0.65
N GLN A 515 -30.02 27.87 1.52
CA GLN A 515 -28.59 27.98 1.18
C GLN A 515 -27.95 26.63 0.89
N VAL A 516 -28.48 25.54 1.46
CA VAL A 516 -27.88 24.20 1.35
C VAL A 516 -28.44 23.41 0.17
N ILE A 517 -29.77 23.33 0.05
CA ILE A 517 -30.51 22.42 -0.85
C ILE A 517 -30.28 22.71 -2.35
N PRO A 518 -30.36 23.96 -2.86
CA PRO A 518 -30.23 24.21 -4.30
C PRO A 518 -28.92 23.69 -4.89
N HIS A 519 -27.84 23.74 -4.11
CA HIS A 519 -26.53 23.24 -4.53
C HIS A 519 -26.46 21.71 -4.50
N LEU A 520 -27.08 21.04 -3.51
CA LEU A 520 -27.13 19.58 -3.48
C LEU A 520 -27.90 19.04 -4.69
N LEU A 521 -29.00 19.69 -5.06
CA LEU A 521 -29.76 19.36 -6.27
C LEU A 521 -28.92 19.57 -7.54
N LYS A 522 -28.17 20.68 -7.62
CA LYS A 522 -27.25 20.92 -8.74
C LYS A 522 -26.17 19.84 -8.84
N SER A 523 -25.53 19.48 -7.74
CA SER A 523 -24.52 18.41 -7.73
C SER A 523 -25.10 17.05 -8.15
N ALA A 524 -26.27 16.69 -7.62
CA ALA A 524 -26.95 15.45 -7.99
C ALA A 524 -27.36 15.39 -9.48
N SER A 525 -27.69 16.53 -10.08
CA SER A 525 -28.03 16.61 -11.51
C SER A 525 -26.83 16.40 -12.45
N ILE A 526 -25.61 16.72 -12.01
CA ILE A 526 -24.38 16.51 -12.78
C ILE A 526 -24.05 15.01 -12.85
N ASP A 527 -24.17 14.30 -11.73
CA ASP A 527 -23.93 12.86 -11.66
C ASP A 527 -24.94 12.07 -12.52
N ALA A 528 -26.21 12.48 -12.53
CA ALA A 528 -27.23 11.88 -13.40
C ALA A 528 -26.92 12.06 -14.90
N GLY A 529 -26.36 13.19 -15.31
CA GLY A 529 -25.95 13.45 -16.68
C GLY A 529 -24.77 12.58 -17.14
N HIS A 530 -23.80 12.33 -16.26
CA HIS A 530 -22.67 11.42 -16.53
C HIS A 530 -23.08 9.95 -16.60
N ILE A 531 -24.10 9.55 -15.85
CA ILE A 531 -24.67 8.19 -15.90
C ILE A 531 -25.51 8.01 -17.17
N ALA A 532 -26.20 9.05 -17.64
CA ALA A 532 -26.99 9.00 -18.88
C ALA A 532 -26.14 9.08 -20.17
N SER A 533 -24.87 9.46 -20.08
CA SER A 533 -23.93 9.56 -21.22
C SER A 533 -22.94 8.38 -21.34
N ARG A 534 -23.13 7.32 -20.54
CA ARG A 534 -22.43 6.02 -20.67
C ARG A 534 -23.46 4.96 -21.06
#